data_AF-A0A349Z6V8-F1
#
_entry.id   AF-A0A349Z6V8-F1
#
_cell.length_a   1.000
_cell.length_b   1.000
_cell.length_c   1.000
_cell.angle_alpha   90.00
_cell.angle_beta   90.00
_cell.angle_gamma   90.00
#
_symmetry.space_group_name_H-M   'P 1'
#
loop_
_entity.id
_entity.type
_entity.pdbx_description
1 polymer ?
#
loop_
_entity_poly.entity_id
_entity_poly.type
_entity_poly.pdbx_seq_one_letter_code
_entity_poly.pdbx_strand_id
1 'polypeptide(L)'
;LARLNRDKYGQLSAVQNMAKFARNSIHDSPELGLNVVRTMIDLAATVSGSESEKLLRQVTREIEGLTRGDFVEPALANKMLVIQARIESLKNNKRDAEKLLKENLQADATMNLEDNLDLMKAYHELGMKEDCLAILDTLRAQLAGDTLASQVVDEYLKREEIERREIKFTTKELKEMAAVNYRENRIIPAYNNLFQAMTLSPHDKSIALSLLKVLVQINKNEPLSGSQHEVAVNAANLLGKTSLPANQQQKRDEYLSALSLNEAAVHATPE
;
A
#
# COMPACT_ATOMS: atom_id res chain seq x y z
N LEU A 1 2.69 9.51 11.81
CA LEU A 1 1.66 8.61 12.38
C LEU A 1 0.89 7.84 11.31
N ALA A 2 0.22 8.50 10.35
CA ALA A 2 -0.55 7.83 9.29
C ALA A 2 0.29 6.86 8.41
N ARG A 3 1.60 7.11 8.25
CA ARG A 3 2.55 6.17 7.62
C ARG A 3 2.81 4.93 8.47
N LEU A 4 3.12 5.13 9.75
CA LEU A 4 3.38 4.05 10.71
C LEU A 4 2.20 3.11 10.88
N ASN A 5 0.96 3.63 10.92
CA ASN A 5 -0.25 2.81 11.07
C ASN A 5 -0.81 2.28 9.72
N ARG A 6 -0.12 2.56 8.60
CA ARG A 6 -0.52 2.17 7.22
C ARG A 6 -1.90 2.67 6.80
N ASP A 7 -2.33 3.81 7.32
CA ASP A 7 -3.55 4.49 6.90
C ASP A 7 -3.29 5.33 5.62
N LYS A 8 -3.44 4.68 4.45
CA LYS A 8 -3.21 5.31 3.15
C LYS A 8 -4.22 6.42 2.84
N TYR A 9 -5.47 6.30 3.30
CA TYR A 9 -6.49 7.33 3.12
C TYR A 9 -6.20 8.56 3.98
N GLY A 10 -5.86 8.36 5.25
CA GLY A 10 -5.44 9.44 6.16
C GLY A 10 -4.17 10.14 5.67
N GLN A 11 -3.21 9.39 5.13
CA GLN A 11 -2.03 9.98 4.48
C GLN A 11 -2.43 10.88 3.31
N LEU A 12 -3.28 10.41 2.40
CA LEU A 12 -3.71 11.20 1.25
C LEU A 12 -4.42 12.48 1.68
N SER A 13 -5.35 12.38 2.63
CA SER A 13 -6.07 13.53 3.17
C SER A 13 -5.13 14.55 3.81
N ALA A 14 -4.16 14.10 4.61
CA ALA A 14 -3.19 14.98 5.25
C ALA A 14 -2.34 15.74 4.22
N VAL A 15 -1.79 15.05 3.22
CA VAL A 15 -0.91 15.67 2.22
C VAL A 15 -1.68 16.62 1.31
N GLN A 16 -2.92 16.28 0.92
CA GLN A 16 -3.80 17.20 0.18
C GLN A 16 -4.12 18.48 0.97
N ASN A 17 -4.38 18.35 2.28
CA ASN A 17 -4.60 19.51 3.13
C ASN A 17 -3.34 20.38 3.23
N MET A 18 -2.15 19.77 3.39
CA MET A 18 -0.88 20.51 3.40
C MET A 18 -0.69 21.31 2.11
N ALA A 19 -0.85 20.69 0.93
CA ALA A 19 -0.75 21.37 -0.35
C ALA A 19 -1.79 22.50 -0.50
N LYS A 20 -3.04 22.25 -0.06
CA LYS A 20 -4.11 23.26 -0.11
C LYS A 20 -3.81 24.48 0.74
N PHE A 21 -3.34 24.29 1.98
CA PHE A 21 -3.10 25.38 2.92
C PHE A 21 -1.77 26.10 2.68
N ALA A 22 -0.80 25.44 2.04
CA ALA A 22 0.46 26.08 1.64
C ALA A 22 0.33 26.93 0.37
N ARG A 23 -0.73 26.74 -0.44
CA ARG A 23 -0.90 27.46 -1.71
C ARG A 23 -0.85 28.99 -1.51
N ASN A 24 -0.08 29.67 -2.36
CA ASN A 24 0.17 31.12 -2.30
C ASN A 24 0.83 31.61 -1.00
N SER A 25 1.46 30.72 -0.23
CA SER A 25 2.26 31.06 0.94
C SER A 25 3.75 30.93 0.63
N ILE A 26 4.60 31.34 1.57
CA ILE A 26 6.06 31.11 1.52
C ILE A 26 6.44 29.62 1.53
N HIS A 27 5.49 28.73 1.86
CA HIS A 27 5.66 27.28 1.92
C HIS A 27 5.14 26.58 0.66
N ASP A 28 4.58 27.30 -0.31
CA ASP A 28 4.15 26.72 -1.57
C ASP A 28 5.36 26.18 -2.34
N SER A 29 5.30 24.92 -2.78
CA SER A 29 6.39 24.28 -3.51
C SER A 29 5.90 23.12 -4.38
N PRO A 30 6.59 22.82 -5.50
CA PRO A 30 6.30 21.66 -6.33
C PRO A 30 6.34 20.32 -5.56
N GLU A 31 7.15 20.22 -4.52
CA GLU A 31 7.27 19.04 -3.67
C GLU A 31 5.97 18.66 -2.97
N LEU A 32 5.15 19.64 -2.57
CA LEU A 32 3.85 19.35 -1.97
C LEU A 32 2.91 18.66 -2.97
N GLY A 33 2.93 19.11 -4.23
CA GLY A 33 2.19 18.47 -5.30
C GLY A 33 2.71 17.07 -5.63
N LEU A 34 4.03 16.88 -5.68
CA LEU A 34 4.63 15.55 -5.85
C LEU A 34 4.25 14.60 -4.72
N ASN A 35 4.21 15.07 -3.48
CA ASN A 35 3.80 14.24 -2.35
C ASN A 35 2.33 13.83 -2.44
N VAL A 36 1.45 14.68 -2.98
CA VAL A 36 0.06 14.30 -3.30
C VAL A 36 0.06 13.16 -4.32
N VAL A 37 0.79 13.31 -5.43
CA VAL A 37 0.90 12.30 -6.49
C VAL A 37 1.42 10.96 -5.94
N ARG A 38 2.53 10.98 -5.19
CA ARG A 38 3.12 9.79 -4.54
C ARG A 38 2.12 9.07 -3.65
N THR A 39 1.38 9.82 -2.84
CA THR A 39 0.41 9.24 -1.91
C THR A 39 -0.81 8.67 -2.63
N MET A 40 -1.22 9.27 -3.75
CA MET A 40 -2.27 8.72 -4.60
C MET A 40 -1.85 7.43 -5.30
N ILE A 41 -0.60 7.35 -5.78
CA ILE A 41 -0.04 6.11 -6.35
C ILE A 41 0.05 5.01 -5.29
N ASP A 42 0.54 5.34 -4.09
CA ASP A 42 0.55 4.43 -2.94
C ASP A 42 -0.85 3.87 -2.63
N LEU A 43 -1.88 4.72 -2.66
CA LEU A 43 -3.26 4.27 -2.45
C LEU A 43 -3.73 3.39 -3.62
N ALA A 44 -3.45 3.80 -4.87
CA ALA A 44 -3.81 3.06 -6.07
C ALA A 44 -3.19 1.64 -6.13
N ALA A 45 -2.03 1.45 -5.48
CA ALA A 45 -1.36 0.16 -5.32
C ALA A 45 -2.03 -0.77 -4.29
N THR A 46 -2.95 -0.25 -3.47
CA THR A 46 -3.71 -1.05 -2.48
C THR A 46 -5.11 -1.41 -2.95
N VAL A 47 -5.72 -0.56 -3.78
CA VAL A 47 -7.07 -0.77 -4.32
C VAL A 47 -7.03 -1.49 -5.68
N SER A 48 -8.16 -2.05 -6.10
CA SER A 48 -8.27 -2.82 -7.34
C SER A 48 -9.47 -2.37 -8.17
N GLY A 49 -9.49 -2.71 -9.47
CA GLY A 49 -10.60 -2.41 -10.37
C GLY A 49 -10.82 -0.90 -10.61
N SER A 50 -12.09 -0.49 -10.72
CA SER A 50 -12.49 0.86 -11.14
C SER A 50 -11.98 1.97 -10.21
N GLU A 51 -11.76 1.67 -8.93
CA GLU A 51 -11.21 2.62 -7.96
C GLU A 51 -9.73 2.93 -8.24
N SER A 52 -8.93 1.90 -8.50
CA SER A 52 -7.52 2.04 -8.90
C SER A 52 -7.41 2.84 -10.19
N GLU A 53 -8.24 2.53 -11.21
CA GLU A 53 -8.28 3.29 -12.46
C GLU A 53 -8.69 4.76 -12.27
N LYS A 54 -9.65 5.02 -11.39
CA LYS A 54 -10.08 6.39 -11.06
C LYS A 54 -8.94 7.17 -10.41
N LEU A 55 -8.22 6.57 -9.47
CA LEU A 55 -7.05 7.19 -8.84
C LEU A 55 -5.95 7.46 -9.87
N LEU A 56 -5.65 6.51 -10.76
CA LEU A 56 -4.66 6.70 -11.82
C LEU A 56 -5.03 7.85 -12.76
N ARG A 57 -6.30 7.97 -13.16
CA ARG A 57 -6.78 9.13 -13.96
C ARG A 57 -6.69 10.45 -13.20
N GLN A 58 -6.78 10.44 -11.88
CA GLN A 58 -6.55 11.65 -11.07
C GLN A 58 -5.05 11.97 -11.00
N VAL A 59 -4.19 10.96 -10.78
CA VAL A 59 -2.73 11.09 -10.78
C VAL A 59 -2.23 11.72 -12.08
N THR A 60 -2.67 11.24 -13.24
CA THR A 60 -2.26 11.80 -14.54
C THR A 60 -2.60 13.29 -14.65
N ARG A 61 -3.77 13.71 -14.16
CA ARG A 61 -4.17 15.14 -14.17
C ARG A 61 -3.36 15.99 -13.22
N GLU A 62 -3.01 15.47 -12.03
CA GLU A 62 -2.13 16.17 -11.09
C GLU A 62 -0.73 16.35 -11.68
N ILE A 63 -0.20 15.31 -12.36
CA ILE A 63 1.08 15.37 -13.07
C ILE A 63 1.08 16.43 -14.17
N GLU A 64 0.04 16.47 -15.02
CA GLU A 64 -0.14 17.53 -16.02
C GLU A 64 -0.23 18.93 -15.40
N GLY A 65 -0.69 19.03 -14.14
CA GLY A 65 -0.63 20.26 -13.36
C GLY A 65 0.79 20.66 -12.98
N LEU A 66 1.62 19.70 -12.56
CA LEU A 66 2.99 19.92 -12.10
C LEU A 66 3.97 20.19 -13.24
N THR A 67 3.69 19.67 -14.44
CA THR A 67 4.55 19.86 -15.63
C THR A 67 4.11 21.05 -16.48
N ARG A 68 3.08 21.80 -16.08
CA ARG A 68 2.67 23.04 -16.76
C ARG A 68 3.64 24.18 -16.45
N GLY A 69 4.61 24.36 -17.34
CA GLY A 69 5.61 25.43 -17.32
C GLY A 69 6.90 24.97 -17.99
N ASP A 70 7.66 25.87 -18.60
CA ASP A 70 8.85 25.54 -19.42
C ASP A 70 10.07 25.09 -18.60
N PHE A 71 9.91 24.83 -17.31
CA PHE A 71 11.00 24.48 -16.41
C PHE A 71 10.67 23.21 -15.62
N VAL A 72 10.80 22.05 -16.27
CA VAL A 72 11.12 20.82 -15.53
C VAL A 72 12.58 20.98 -15.14
N GLU A 73 12.85 21.46 -13.93
CA GLU A 73 14.22 21.47 -13.41
C GLU A 73 14.82 20.07 -13.60
N PRO A 74 16.11 19.94 -13.95
CA PRO A 74 16.79 18.65 -13.96
C PRO A 74 16.61 17.87 -12.65
N ALA A 75 16.46 18.57 -11.53
CA ALA A 75 16.14 18.03 -10.21
C ALA A 75 14.79 17.28 -10.13
N LEU A 76 13.85 17.56 -11.05
CA LEU A 76 12.53 16.95 -11.13
C LEU A 76 12.49 15.75 -12.09
N ALA A 77 13.45 15.64 -13.02
CA ALA A 77 13.46 14.62 -14.07
C ALA A 77 13.41 13.19 -13.51
N ASN A 78 14.31 12.84 -12.58
CA ASN A 78 14.32 11.52 -11.95
C ASN A 78 13.04 11.26 -11.14
N LYS A 79 12.51 12.26 -10.45
CA LYS A 79 11.28 12.12 -9.64
C LYS A 79 10.09 11.77 -10.54
N MET A 80 9.97 12.46 -11.68
CA MET A 80 8.93 12.19 -12.66
C MET A 80 9.11 10.84 -13.34
N LEU A 81 10.35 10.44 -13.61
CA LEU A 81 10.67 9.12 -14.16
C LEU A 81 10.20 8.00 -13.22
N VAL A 82 10.48 8.11 -11.93
CA VAL A 82 10.04 7.16 -10.89
C VAL A 82 8.51 7.10 -10.83
N ILE A 83 7.85 8.25 -10.77
CA ILE A 83 6.38 8.35 -10.80
C ILE A 83 5.80 7.65 -12.03
N GLN A 84 6.38 7.89 -13.21
CA GLN A 84 5.93 7.27 -14.45
C GLN A 84 6.10 5.74 -14.43
N ALA A 85 7.25 5.25 -13.93
CA ALA A 85 7.49 3.82 -13.80
C ALA A 85 6.48 3.15 -12.86
N ARG A 86 6.17 3.78 -11.73
CA ARG A 86 5.15 3.27 -10.78
C ARG A 86 3.75 3.23 -11.41
N ILE A 87 3.38 4.26 -12.17
CA ILE A 87 2.10 4.28 -12.90
C ILE A 87 2.03 3.16 -13.93
N GLU A 88 3.08 2.95 -14.71
CA GLU A 88 3.12 1.86 -15.70
C GLU A 88 3.12 0.49 -15.03
N SER A 89 3.80 0.32 -13.89
CA SER A 89 3.71 -0.90 -13.08
C SER A 89 2.28 -1.18 -12.63
N LEU A 90 1.55 -0.17 -12.15
CA LEU A 90 0.14 -0.32 -11.75
C LEU A 90 -0.81 -0.65 -12.91
N LYS A 91 -0.43 -0.32 -14.16
CA LYS A 91 -1.12 -0.72 -15.39
C LYS A 91 -0.72 -2.11 -15.88
N ASN A 92 0.10 -2.85 -15.13
CA ASN A 92 0.69 -4.13 -15.50
C ASN A 92 1.74 -4.07 -16.63
N ASN A 93 2.27 -2.89 -16.95
CA ASN A 93 3.32 -2.68 -17.95
C ASN A 93 4.73 -2.72 -17.33
N LYS A 94 5.02 -3.72 -16.50
CA LYS A 94 6.25 -3.77 -15.68
C LYS A 94 7.54 -3.80 -16.49
N ARG A 95 7.55 -4.49 -17.64
CA ARG A 95 8.75 -4.59 -18.50
C ARG A 95 9.14 -3.22 -19.06
N ASP A 96 8.17 -2.46 -19.53
CA ASP A 96 8.40 -1.14 -20.10
C ASP A 96 8.78 -0.15 -19.00
N ALA A 97 8.16 -0.25 -17.82
CA ALA A 97 8.51 0.54 -16.64
C ALA A 97 9.93 0.26 -16.13
N GLU A 98 10.35 -1.01 -16.10
CA GLU A 98 11.71 -1.40 -15.74
C GLU A 98 12.73 -0.84 -16.74
N LYS A 99 12.46 -1.01 -18.04
CA LYS A 99 13.31 -0.45 -19.09
C LYS A 99 13.43 1.07 -18.97
N LEU A 100 12.31 1.75 -18.74
CA LEU A 100 12.24 3.19 -18.56
C LEU A 100 13.12 3.68 -17.40
N LEU A 101 13.11 2.99 -16.26
CA LEU A 101 14.02 3.33 -15.14
C LEU A 101 15.48 3.06 -15.49
N LYS A 102 15.81 1.86 -15.98
CA LYS A 102 17.21 1.46 -16.22
C LYS A 102 17.91 2.35 -17.25
N GLU A 103 17.20 2.83 -18.26
CA GLU A 103 17.78 3.62 -19.35
C GLU A 103 17.88 5.12 -19.02
N ASN A 104 17.02 5.66 -18.15
CA ASN A 104 16.86 7.10 -17.99
C ASN A 104 17.16 7.62 -16.58
N LEU A 105 17.28 6.74 -15.58
CA LEU A 105 17.54 7.16 -14.20
C LEU A 105 19.00 7.63 -14.06
N GLN A 106 19.19 8.89 -13.69
CA GLN A 106 20.52 9.45 -13.45
C GLN A 106 21.02 9.07 -12.06
N ALA A 107 22.06 8.23 -11.97
CA ALA A 107 22.59 7.72 -10.71
C ALA A 107 23.18 8.81 -9.79
N ASP A 108 23.75 9.86 -10.37
CA ASP A 108 24.42 10.94 -9.61
C ASP A 108 23.46 12.03 -9.10
N ALA A 109 22.16 11.90 -9.38
CA ALA A 109 21.18 12.89 -8.95
C ALA A 109 20.99 12.85 -7.44
N THR A 110 21.00 14.02 -6.80
CA THR A 110 20.72 14.14 -5.36
C THR A 110 19.25 13.83 -5.10
N MET A 111 18.97 12.70 -4.44
CA MET A 111 17.64 12.30 -4.01
C MET A 111 17.47 12.53 -2.51
N ASN A 112 16.36 13.16 -2.12
CA ASN A 112 16.01 13.30 -0.71
C ASN A 112 15.35 11.99 -0.18
N LEU A 113 14.96 11.98 1.09
CA LEU A 113 14.30 10.83 1.72
C LEU A 113 13.03 10.38 0.96
N GLU A 114 12.15 11.31 0.57
CA GLU A 114 10.90 10.99 -0.14
C GLU A 114 11.16 10.44 -1.53
N ASP A 115 12.15 10.99 -2.24
CA ASP A 115 12.55 10.53 -3.57
C ASP A 115 13.10 9.10 -3.53
N ASN A 116 13.96 8.80 -2.56
CA ASN A 116 14.50 7.46 -2.35
C ASN A 116 13.42 6.46 -1.91
N LEU A 117 12.50 6.86 -1.03
CA LEU A 117 11.35 6.02 -0.65
C LEU A 117 10.45 5.69 -1.85
N ASP A 118 10.26 6.66 -2.74
CA ASP A 118 9.48 6.47 -3.97
C ASP A 118 10.18 5.51 -4.95
N LEU A 119 11.50 5.67 -5.12
CA LEU A 119 12.32 4.78 -5.94
C LEU A 119 12.35 3.34 -5.39
N MET A 120 12.49 3.18 -4.07
CA MET A 120 12.40 1.88 -3.40
C MET A 120 11.06 1.18 -3.71
N LYS A 121 9.94 1.91 -3.62
CA LYS A 121 8.62 1.36 -3.96
C LYS A 121 8.52 0.98 -5.42
N ALA A 122 9.05 1.81 -6.33
CA ALA A 122 9.10 1.48 -7.75
C ALA A 122 9.85 0.17 -8.00
N TYR A 123 11.02 -0.01 -7.39
CA TYR A 123 11.77 -1.27 -7.52
C TYR A 123 10.99 -2.48 -6.98
N HIS A 124 10.32 -2.34 -5.83
CA HIS A 124 9.46 -3.43 -5.32
C HIS A 124 8.31 -3.75 -6.27
N GLU A 125 7.61 -2.73 -6.76
CA GLU A 125 6.48 -2.88 -7.69
C GLU A 125 6.93 -3.54 -9.00
N LEU A 126 8.18 -3.34 -9.43
CA LEU A 126 8.77 -3.97 -10.62
C LEU A 126 9.37 -5.36 -10.34
N GLY A 127 9.44 -5.80 -9.09
CA GLY A 127 10.05 -7.07 -8.69
C GLY A 127 11.57 -7.03 -8.59
N MET A 128 12.19 -5.85 -8.64
CA MET A 128 13.63 -5.62 -8.51
C MET A 128 14.04 -5.63 -7.03
N LYS A 129 14.08 -6.82 -6.42
CA LYS A 129 14.26 -6.98 -4.98
C LYS A 129 15.62 -6.47 -4.48
N GLU A 130 16.69 -6.74 -5.22
CA GLU A 130 18.05 -6.36 -4.82
C GLU A 130 18.20 -4.83 -4.79
N ASP A 131 17.73 -4.15 -5.84
CA ASP A 131 17.73 -2.69 -5.92
C ASP A 131 16.86 -2.05 -4.82
N CYS A 132 15.68 -2.63 -4.54
CA CYS A 132 14.82 -2.19 -3.45
C CYS A 132 15.52 -2.23 -2.08
N LEU A 133 16.23 -3.32 -1.78
CA LEU A 133 16.96 -3.48 -0.52
C LEU A 133 18.19 -2.55 -0.45
N ALA A 134 18.89 -2.34 -1.56
CA ALA A 134 20.03 -1.42 -1.62
C ALA A 134 19.64 0.03 -1.28
N ILE A 135 18.45 0.48 -1.74
CA ILE A 135 17.92 1.79 -1.38
C ILE A 135 17.57 1.87 0.11
N LEU A 136 16.98 0.81 0.69
CA LEU A 136 16.70 0.76 2.13
C LEU A 136 17.98 0.85 2.98
N ASP A 137 19.03 0.13 2.60
CA ASP A 137 20.33 0.17 3.29
C ASP A 137 20.92 1.60 3.24
N THR A 138 20.82 2.26 2.08
CA THR A 138 21.26 3.65 1.89
C THR A 138 20.48 4.62 2.77
N LEU A 139 19.15 4.48 2.82
CA LEU A 139 18.27 5.32 3.64
C LEU A 139 18.58 5.19 5.14
N ARG A 140 18.84 3.97 5.61
CA ARG A 140 19.19 3.73 7.02
C ARG A 140 20.53 4.35 7.41
N ALA A 141 21.53 4.29 6.52
CA ALA A 141 22.83 4.92 6.77
C ALA A 141 22.73 6.45 6.90
N GLN A 142 21.80 7.08 6.19
CA GLN A 142 21.58 8.54 6.23
C GLN A 142 20.85 9.02 7.50
N LEU A 143 20.16 8.13 8.22
CA LEU A 143 19.31 8.46 9.38
C LEU A 143 19.99 8.24 10.74
N ALA A 144 21.32 8.11 10.78
CA ALA A 144 22.11 7.85 11.98
C ALA A 144 22.17 9.02 13.01
N GLY A 145 21.04 9.70 13.29
CA GLY A 145 20.92 10.80 14.25
C GLY A 145 19.84 10.58 15.32
N ASP A 146 20.02 11.19 16.49
CA ASP A 146 19.22 10.97 17.72
C ASP A 146 17.95 11.83 17.86
N THR A 147 17.44 12.43 16.78
CA THR A 147 16.21 13.22 16.89
C THR A 147 14.96 12.33 16.94
N LEU A 148 13.90 12.78 17.63
CA LEU A 148 12.61 12.09 17.65
C LEU A 148 12.04 11.86 16.23
N ALA A 149 12.26 12.80 15.32
CA ALA A 149 11.90 12.65 13.91
C ALA A 149 12.67 11.49 13.26
N SER A 150 13.96 11.37 13.55
CA SER A 150 14.80 10.26 13.06
C SER A 150 14.30 8.91 13.58
N GLN A 151 13.95 8.81 14.86
CA GLN A 151 13.42 7.56 15.47
C GLN A 151 12.11 7.10 14.81
N VAL A 152 11.19 8.03 14.54
CA VAL A 152 9.91 7.73 13.86
C VAL A 152 10.16 7.26 12.42
N VAL A 153 11.12 7.85 11.72
CA VAL A 153 11.47 7.44 10.36
C VAL A 153 12.19 6.08 10.36
N ASP A 154 13.07 5.82 11.33
CA ASP A 154 13.77 4.54 11.48
C ASP A 154 12.79 3.38 11.72
N GLU A 155 11.79 3.56 12.60
CA GLU A 155 10.74 2.55 12.81
C GLU A 155 9.89 2.32 11.55
N TYR A 156 9.63 3.36 10.76
CA TYR A 156 8.98 3.21 9.46
C TYR A 156 9.83 2.40 8.47
N LEU A 157 11.13 2.67 8.39
CA LEU A 157 12.04 1.97 7.48
C LEU A 157 12.27 0.51 7.87
N LYS A 158 12.46 0.22 9.16
CA LYS A 158 12.56 -1.17 9.66
C LYS A 158 11.36 -1.99 9.24
N ARG A 159 10.17 -1.40 9.35
CA ARG A 159 8.92 -2.03 8.94
C ARG A 159 8.88 -2.30 7.43
N GLU A 160 9.18 -1.28 6.62
CA GLU A 160 9.25 -1.45 5.17
C GLU A 160 10.25 -2.56 4.83
N GLU A 161 11.43 -2.59 5.44
CA GLU A 161 12.43 -3.63 5.19
C GLU A 161 11.91 -5.05 5.47
N ILE A 162 11.30 -5.28 6.64
CA ILE A 162 10.72 -6.59 6.98
C ILE A 162 9.67 -6.98 5.93
N GLU A 163 8.76 -6.06 5.62
CA GLU A 163 7.69 -6.29 4.65
C GLU A 163 8.25 -6.58 3.24
N ARG A 164 9.24 -5.82 2.75
CA ARG A 164 9.84 -6.01 1.42
C ARG A 164 10.72 -7.26 1.34
N ARG A 165 11.29 -7.73 2.45
CA ARG A 165 12.05 -8.98 2.50
C ARG A 165 11.13 -10.20 2.44
N GLU A 166 10.00 -10.15 3.13
CA GLU A 166 9.05 -11.27 3.29
C GLU A 166 8.00 -11.33 2.17
N ILE A 167 7.49 -10.18 1.72
CA ILE A 167 6.34 -10.08 0.81
C ILE A 167 6.80 -9.54 -0.56
N LYS A 168 6.73 -10.41 -1.57
CA LYS A 168 7.24 -10.12 -2.93
C LYS A 168 6.28 -9.30 -3.78
N PHE A 169 4.99 -9.37 -3.51
CA PHE A 169 3.94 -8.83 -4.36
C PHE A 169 3.25 -7.65 -3.70
N THR A 170 2.70 -6.76 -4.50
CA THR A 170 1.88 -5.65 -4.00
C THR A 170 0.53 -6.16 -3.47
N THR A 171 -0.14 -5.36 -2.64
CA THR A 171 -1.49 -5.66 -2.15
C THR A 171 -2.46 -5.96 -3.30
N LYS A 172 -2.41 -5.16 -4.38
CA LYS A 172 -3.25 -5.36 -5.57
C LYS A 172 -3.01 -6.72 -6.21
N GLU A 173 -1.76 -7.09 -6.46
CA GLU A 173 -1.40 -8.38 -7.06
C GLU A 173 -1.81 -9.56 -6.17
N LEU A 174 -1.59 -9.45 -4.86
CA LEU A 174 -1.98 -10.48 -3.91
C LEU A 174 -3.50 -10.71 -3.92
N LYS A 175 -4.30 -9.64 -4.03
CA LYS A 175 -5.77 -9.74 -4.17
C LYS A 175 -6.17 -10.43 -5.47
N GLU A 176 -5.54 -10.08 -6.58
CA GLU A 176 -5.78 -10.70 -7.89
C GLU A 176 -5.40 -12.19 -7.89
N MET A 177 -4.21 -12.53 -7.36
CA MET A 177 -3.74 -13.90 -7.21
C MET A 177 -4.64 -14.71 -6.27
N ALA A 178 -5.11 -14.12 -5.16
CA ALA A 178 -6.05 -14.76 -4.26
C ALA A 178 -7.38 -15.07 -4.94
N ALA A 179 -7.91 -14.14 -5.75
CA ALA A 179 -9.15 -14.35 -6.50
C ALA A 179 -9.00 -15.48 -7.54
N VAL A 180 -7.85 -15.59 -8.21
CA VAL A 180 -7.55 -16.72 -9.10
C VAL A 180 -7.46 -18.02 -8.31
N ASN A 181 -6.67 -18.08 -7.24
CA ASN A 181 -6.53 -19.28 -6.41
C ASN A 181 -7.87 -19.76 -5.86
N TYR A 182 -8.73 -18.85 -5.39
CA TYR A 182 -10.05 -19.19 -4.88
C TYR A 182 -10.95 -19.81 -5.97
N ARG A 183 -10.95 -19.25 -7.19
CA ARG A 183 -11.74 -19.80 -8.32
C ARG A 183 -11.28 -21.20 -8.73
N GLU A 184 -9.98 -21.44 -8.68
CA GLU A 184 -9.36 -22.74 -8.96
C GLU A 184 -9.44 -23.72 -7.76
N ASN A 185 -10.26 -23.43 -6.75
CA ASN A 185 -10.42 -24.23 -5.52
C ASN A 185 -9.12 -24.44 -4.71
N ARG A 186 -8.10 -23.60 -4.92
CA ARG A 186 -6.84 -23.58 -4.16
C ARG A 186 -6.99 -22.68 -2.94
N ILE A 187 -7.71 -23.16 -1.94
CA ILE A 187 -8.14 -22.37 -0.77
C ILE A 187 -6.96 -21.91 0.10
N ILE A 188 -6.01 -22.77 0.43
CA ILE A 188 -4.84 -22.40 1.26
C ILE A 188 -3.95 -21.36 0.55
N PRO A 189 -3.60 -21.50 -0.75
CA PRO A 189 -2.92 -20.43 -1.49
C PRO A 189 -3.71 -19.11 -1.53
N ALA A 190 -5.04 -19.16 -1.65
CA ALA A 190 -5.87 -17.95 -1.58
C ALA A 190 -5.78 -17.27 -0.20
N TYR A 191 -5.83 -18.06 0.87
CA TYR A 191 -5.65 -17.58 2.25
C TYR A 191 -4.29 -16.91 2.43
N ASN A 192 -3.20 -17.58 2.03
CA ASN A 192 -1.84 -17.06 2.21
C ASN A 192 -1.63 -15.72 1.48
N ASN A 193 -2.17 -15.59 0.27
CA ASN A 193 -2.10 -14.34 -0.49
C ASN A 193 -2.89 -13.23 0.21
N LEU A 194 -4.11 -13.51 0.68
CA LEU A 194 -4.93 -12.52 1.40
C LEU A 194 -4.31 -12.14 2.76
N PHE A 195 -3.68 -13.09 3.45
CA PHE A 195 -2.97 -12.84 4.70
C PHE A 195 -1.82 -11.87 4.47
N GLN A 196 -0.97 -12.12 3.46
CA GLN A 196 0.09 -11.17 3.08
C GLN A 196 -0.48 -9.81 2.66
N ALA A 197 -1.59 -9.79 1.92
CA ALA A 197 -2.23 -8.56 1.49
C ALA A 197 -2.76 -7.75 2.69
N MET A 198 -3.33 -8.43 3.71
CA MET A 198 -3.76 -7.83 4.96
C MET A 198 -2.58 -7.32 5.79
N THR A 199 -1.45 -8.03 5.77
CA THR A 199 -0.22 -7.53 6.37
C THR A 199 0.17 -6.20 5.73
N LEU A 200 0.18 -6.07 4.40
CA LEU A 200 0.52 -4.80 3.73
C LEU A 200 -0.55 -3.71 3.88
N SER A 201 -1.83 -4.08 3.99
CA SER A 201 -2.97 -3.16 3.98
C SER A 201 -3.98 -3.52 5.08
N PRO A 202 -3.64 -3.27 6.36
CA PRO A 202 -4.39 -3.78 7.52
C PRO A 202 -5.78 -3.18 7.70
N HIS A 203 -6.09 -2.08 7.01
CA HIS A 203 -7.39 -1.40 7.08
C HIS A 203 -8.26 -1.68 5.84
N ASP A 204 -7.83 -2.55 4.92
CA ASP A 204 -8.59 -2.88 3.72
C ASP A 204 -9.74 -3.86 4.03
N LYS A 205 -10.95 -3.29 4.07
CA LYS A 205 -12.21 -3.99 4.33
C LYS A 205 -12.48 -5.10 3.32
N SER A 206 -12.10 -4.90 2.06
CA SER A 206 -12.31 -5.89 0.99
C SER A 206 -11.45 -7.12 1.23
N ILE A 207 -10.21 -6.93 1.72
CA ILE A 207 -9.32 -8.04 2.07
C ILE A 207 -9.87 -8.76 3.29
N ALA A 208 -10.31 -8.05 4.33
CA ALA A 208 -10.89 -8.66 5.54
C ALA A 208 -12.13 -9.50 5.22
N LEU A 209 -13.05 -8.98 4.40
CA LEU A 209 -14.23 -9.71 3.98
C LEU A 209 -13.86 -10.96 3.16
N SER A 210 -12.84 -10.84 2.30
CA SER A 210 -12.34 -11.98 1.52
C SER A 210 -11.64 -13.02 2.39
N LEU A 211 -10.90 -12.61 3.43
CA LEU A 211 -10.29 -13.51 4.41
C LEU A 211 -11.35 -14.33 5.14
N LEU A 212 -12.40 -13.68 5.66
CA LEU A 212 -13.50 -14.40 6.32
C LEU A 212 -14.14 -15.42 5.37
N LYS A 213 -14.40 -15.04 4.13
CA LYS A 213 -14.93 -15.94 3.10
C LYS A 213 -14.06 -17.18 2.89
N VAL A 214 -12.73 -16.98 2.79
CA VAL A 214 -11.78 -18.08 2.59
C VAL A 214 -11.70 -18.97 3.84
N LEU A 215 -11.66 -18.37 5.02
CA LEU A 215 -11.64 -19.07 6.30
C LEU A 215 -12.89 -19.92 6.52
N VAL A 216 -14.07 -19.45 6.10
CA VAL A 216 -15.30 -20.27 6.10
C VAL A 216 -15.12 -21.53 5.26
N GLN A 217 -14.45 -21.44 4.10
CA GLN A 217 -14.21 -22.63 3.26
C GLN A 217 -13.18 -23.57 3.87
N ILE A 218 -12.15 -23.05 4.53
CA ILE A 218 -11.19 -23.87 5.29
C ILE A 218 -11.95 -24.62 6.40
N ASN A 219 -12.74 -23.90 7.21
CA ASN A 219 -13.48 -24.43 8.35
C ASN A 219 -14.49 -25.53 8.00
N LYS A 220 -14.98 -25.57 6.75
CA LYS A 220 -15.85 -26.65 6.26
C LYS A 220 -15.12 -27.98 6.04
N ASN A 221 -13.84 -27.91 5.71
CA ASN A 221 -13.02 -29.08 5.42
C ASN A 221 -12.25 -29.55 6.66
N GLU A 222 -11.68 -28.59 7.39
CA GLU A 222 -10.87 -28.82 8.59
C GLU A 222 -11.07 -27.69 9.61
N PRO A 223 -11.08 -27.97 10.92
CA PRO A 223 -11.13 -26.91 11.93
C PRO A 223 -9.99 -25.91 11.76
N LEU A 224 -10.29 -24.62 11.92
CA LEU A 224 -9.27 -23.58 11.84
C LEU A 224 -8.16 -23.79 12.87
N SER A 225 -6.91 -23.53 12.47
CA SER A 225 -5.80 -23.44 13.41
C SER A 225 -5.95 -22.22 14.33
N GLY A 226 -5.21 -22.21 15.46
CA GLY A 226 -5.22 -21.07 16.38
C GLY A 226 -4.86 -19.74 15.70
N SER A 227 -3.87 -19.74 14.80
CA SER A 227 -3.48 -18.56 14.03
C SER A 227 -4.54 -18.12 13.02
N GLN A 228 -5.19 -19.07 12.35
CA GLN A 228 -6.30 -18.77 11.43
C GLN A 228 -7.52 -18.20 12.17
N HIS A 229 -7.79 -18.70 13.39
CA HIS A 229 -8.84 -18.17 14.24
C HIS A 229 -8.55 -16.73 14.68
N GLU A 230 -7.31 -16.43 15.07
CA GLU A 230 -6.88 -15.06 15.41
C GLU A 230 -7.04 -14.11 14.21
N VAL A 231 -6.65 -14.55 13.01
CA VAL A 231 -6.88 -13.78 11.77
C VAL A 231 -8.37 -13.53 11.54
N ALA A 232 -9.22 -14.53 11.78
CA ALA A 232 -10.67 -14.39 11.66
C ALA A 232 -11.23 -13.34 12.63
N VAL A 233 -10.82 -13.40 13.90
CA VAL A 233 -11.22 -12.44 14.94
C VAL A 233 -10.76 -11.02 14.60
N ASN A 234 -9.53 -10.85 14.12
CA ASN A 234 -9.00 -9.55 13.72
C ASN A 234 -9.75 -8.97 12.50
N ALA A 235 -10.06 -9.81 11.51
CA ALA A 235 -10.87 -9.40 10.36
C ALA A 235 -12.30 -9.02 10.78
N ALA A 236 -12.92 -9.78 11.70
CA ALA A 236 -14.23 -9.48 12.26
C ALA A 236 -14.24 -8.14 12.99
N ASN A 237 -13.24 -7.90 13.85
CA ASN A 237 -13.02 -6.64 14.57
C ASN A 237 -12.97 -5.43 13.63
N LEU A 238 -12.18 -5.52 12.56
CA LEU A 238 -12.07 -4.45 11.57
C LEU A 238 -13.41 -4.17 10.90
N LEU A 239 -14.14 -5.21 10.50
CA LEU A 239 -15.43 -5.09 9.82
C LEU A 239 -16.58 -4.68 10.76
N GLY A 240 -16.44 -4.87 12.08
CA GLY A 240 -17.39 -4.42 13.10
C GLY A 240 -17.30 -2.91 13.38
N LYS A 241 -16.08 -2.35 13.38
CA LYS A 241 -15.82 -0.92 13.65
C LYS A 241 -16.15 0.01 12.47
N THR A 242 -16.65 -0.56 11.37
CA THR A 242 -16.58 0.07 10.06
C THR A 242 -17.93 0.01 9.35
N SER A 243 -18.36 1.14 8.77
CA SER A 243 -19.53 1.15 7.90
C SER A 243 -19.24 0.43 6.58
N LEU A 244 -20.06 -0.57 6.28
CA LEU A 244 -20.07 -1.37 5.05
C LEU A 244 -21.39 -1.17 4.29
N PRO A 245 -21.42 -1.29 2.95
CA PRO A 245 -22.67 -1.37 2.20
C PRO A 245 -23.53 -2.56 2.65
N ALA A 246 -24.86 -2.44 2.57
CA ALA A 246 -25.81 -3.46 3.07
C ALA A 246 -25.50 -4.90 2.59
N ASN A 247 -25.16 -5.08 1.31
CA ASN A 247 -24.79 -6.39 0.75
C ASN A 247 -23.50 -6.95 1.40
N GLN A 248 -22.52 -6.10 1.70
CA GLN A 248 -21.30 -6.53 2.38
C GLN A 248 -21.52 -6.81 3.86
N GLN A 249 -22.43 -6.07 4.53
CA GLN A 249 -22.85 -6.37 5.91
C GLN A 249 -23.48 -7.75 6.01
N GLN A 250 -24.45 -8.04 5.13
CA GLN A 250 -25.10 -9.36 5.11
C GLN A 250 -24.07 -10.49 4.94
N LYS A 251 -23.15 -10.36 3.98
CA LYS A 251 -22.08 -11.36 3.76
C LYS A 251 -21.16 -11.50 4.97
N ARG A 252 -20.79 -10.39 5.61
CA ARG A 252 -20.00 -10.40 6.85
C ARG A 252 -20.72 -11.24 7.89
N ASP A 253 -22.00 -10.96 8.15
CA ASP A 253 -22.78 -11.62 9.20
C ASP A 253 -22.95 -13.13 8.90
N GLU A 254 -23.17 -13.49 7.63
CA GLU A 254 -23.17 -14.88 7.16
C GLU A 254 -21.83 -15.59 7.46
N TYR A 255 -20.69 -14.94 7.17
CA TYR A 255 -19.37 -15.52 7.42
C TYR A 255 -19.05 -15.62 8.91
N LEU A 256 -19.42 -14.62 9.71
CA LEU A 256 -19.23 -14.64 11.15
C LEU A 256 -20.03 -15.76 11.82
N SER A 257 -21.30 -15.92 11.41
CA SER A 257 -22.14 -17.03 11.87
C SER A 257 -21.55 -18.39 11.50
N ALA A 258 -21.07 -18.55 10.27
CA ALA A 258 -20.45 -19.80 9.82
C ALA A 258 -19.12 -20.12 10.53
N LEU A 259 -18.44 -19.13 11.09
CA LEU A 259 -17.22 -19.28 11.89
C LEU A 259 -17.49 -19.33 13.40
N SER A 260 -18.76 -19.25 13.83
CA SER A 260 -19.15 -19.15 15.25
C SER A 260 -18.51 -17.95 15.96
N LEU A 261 -18.23 -16.87 15.23
CA LEU A 261 -17.69 -15.62 15.74
C LEU A 261 -18.84 -14.65 16.01
N ASN A 262 -19.52 -14.79 17.16
CA ASN A 262 -20.57 -13.84 17.55
C ASN A 262 -19.95 -12.56 18.14
N GLU A 263 -20.63 -11.41 17.96
CA GLU A 263 -20.19 -10.07 18.40
C GLU A 263 -19.69 -9.99 19.85
N ALA A 264 -20.15 -10.88 20.74
CA ALA A 264 -19.71 -10.96 22.14
C ALA A 264 -18.25 -11.44 22.33
N ALA A 265 -17.68 -12.22 21.40
CA ALA A 265 -16.29 -12.68 21.47
C ALA A 265 -15.29 -11.63 20.94
N VAL A 266 -15.79 -10.62 20.21
CA VAL A 266 -15.00 -9.58 19.55
C VAL A 266 -14.61 -8.46 20.55
N HIS A 267 -15.27 -8.41 21.71
CA HIS A 267 -15.01 -7.46 22.80
C HIS A 267 -14.21 -8.03 23.98
N ALA A 268 -13.82 -9.30 23.94
CA ALA A 268 -12.98 -9.90 24.98
C ALA A 268 -11.49 -9.62 24.71
N THR A 269 -11.04 -8.41 25.00
CA THR A 269 -9.66 -8.17 25.45
C THR A 269 -9.75 -7.59 26.85
N PRO A 270 -9.06 -8.20 27.84
CA PRO A 270 -9.00 -7.67 29.20
C PRO A 270 -8.20 -6.37 29.24
N GLU A 271 -8.47 -5.59 30.28
CA GLU A 271 -7.89 -4.29 30.64
C GLU A 271 -6.36 -4.19 30.50
#